data_AF-A0A918AFU8-F1
#
_entry.id   AF-A0A918AFU8-F1
#
_cell.length_a   1.000
_cell.length_b   1.000
_cell.length_c   1.000
_cell.angle_alpha   90.00
_cell.angle_beta   90.00
_cell.angle_gamma   90.00
#
_symmetry.space_group_name_H-M   'P 1'
#
loop_
_entity.id
_entity.type
_entity.pdbx_description
1 polymer ?
#
loop_
_entity_poly.entity_id
_entity_poly.type
_entity_poly.pdbx_seq_one_letter_code
_entity_poly.pdbx_strand_id
1 'polypeptide(L)'
;MSGLISVYAGASGWLPDGMSITWIKGRQFDEVVRELGGDPAWVHPATFDEVSGLASDLIDGPDQAVLLAARHGEWTVLLEEFCGYGHEKVVRLSGSGAALGLQWTINRAASVKYAESGQLVAWFDPADLDTVSPSSGRAWLESLPVTPDQWHEHWQSTALALGEELSGIRLDQDWMTRQHLCVVIGSGPLVVPEPEDFQVEEWMIPSLQGDTRLRDLASTPTGERKHEIIAFAVEIALTYVQPAHPYEHEAISLITQHARNATTERVRTELQRPRDELRQELEAIAQTWPDPADGYSEYLEHTKDPVYRAKAARAIFLDIVQHALNTDLGEAAQLTPDRLNGLPLSIEDQIKSRLLYRLGYYMKYGRNA
;
A
#
# COMPACT_ATOMS: atom_id res chain seq x y z
N MET A 1 22.48 2.21 -23.91
CA MET A 1 21.21 2.83 -23.51
C MET A 1 20.48 3.30 -24.75
N SER A 2 19.25 2.85 -24.98
CA SER A 2 18.39 3.45 -26.02
C SER A 2 18.21 4.95 -25.70
N GLY A 3 18.16 5.80 -26.72
CA GLY A 3 18.03 7.26 -26.52
C GLY A 3 16.81 7.67 -25.68
N LEU A 4 15.79 6.81 -25.63
CA LEU A 4 14.58 6.95 -24.83
C LEU A 4 14.86 7.11 -23.32
N ILE A 5 15.71 6.27 -22.74
CA ILE A 5 15.96 6.29 -21.29
C ILE A 5 16.87 7.46 -20.88
N SER A 6 17.80 7.85 -21.76
CA SER A 6 18.77 8.93 -21.44
C SER A 6 18.12 10.28 -21.15
N VAL A 7 16.92 10.51 -21.67
CA VAL A 7 16.11 11.71 -21.39
C VAL A 7 15.76 11.82 -19.90
N TYR A 8 15.52 10.69 -19.25
CA TYR A 8 15.15 10.60 -17.85
C TYR A 8 16.35 10.30 -16.95
N ALA A 9 17.58 10.37 -17.48
CA ALA A 9 18.78 10.22 -16.67
C ALA A 9 18.83 11.36 -15.65
N GLY A 10 18.75 11.02 -14.36
CA GLY A 10 18.68 12.00 -13.27
C GLY A 10 17.26 12.39 -12.85
N ALA A 11 16.22 11.65 -13.28
CA ALA A 11 14.84 11.87 -12.84
C ALA A 11 14.69 11.91 -11.31
N SER A 12 15.45 11.07 -10.61
CA SER A 12 15.52 11.04 -9.15
C SER A 12 16.01 12.34 -8.49
N GLY A 13 16.63 13.26 -9.25
CA GLY A 13 17.10 14.54 -8.72
C GLY A 13 16.03 15.63 -8.70
N TRP A 14 14.91 15.45 -9.38
CA TRP A 14 13.82 16.44 -9.46
C TRP A 14 12.43 15.86 -9.22
N LEU A 15 12.31 14.53 -9.09
CA LEU A 15 11.09 13.88 -8.63
C LEU A 15 11.12 13.70 -7.10
N PRO A 16 9.95 13.69 -6.43
CA PRO A 16 9.86 13.38 -5.01
C PRO A 16 10.31 11.95 -4.69
N ASP A 17 10.71 11.73 -3.43
CA ASP A 17 11.14 10.43 -2.91
C ASP A 17 10.00 9.39 -2.87
N GLY A 18 8.73 9.83 -2.93
CA GLY A 18 7.57 8.96 -3.04
C GLY A 18 6.48 9.60 -3.90
N MET A 19 6.13 8.95 -5.00
CA MET A 19 5.16 9.47 -5.95
C MET A 19 4.43 8.33 -6.66
N SER A 20 3.23 8.62 -7.15
CA SER A 20 2.55 7.81 -8.14
C SER A 20 2.27 8.61 -9.41
N ILE A 21 2.40 7.95 -10.56
CA ILE A 21 2.07 8.47 -11.88
C ILE A 21 1.13 7.48 -12.56
N THR A 22 0.00 7.96 -13.05
CA THR A 22 -0.96 7.12 -13.80
C THR A 22 -1.28 7.75 -15.15
N TRP A 23 -0.96 7.04 -16.24
CA TRP A 23 -1.38 7.39 -17.60
C TRP A 23 -2.65 6.60 -17.95
N ILE A 24 -3.67 7.28 -18.48
CA ILE A 24 -4.99 6.72 -18.76
C ILE A 24 -5.38 7.09 -20.19
N LYS A 25 -5.71 6.11 -21.02
CA LYS A 25 -6.15 6.29 -22.41
C LYS A 25 -7.63 5.95 -22.57
N GLY A 26 -8.32 6.71 -23.42
CA GLY A 26 -9.64 6.32 -23.94
C GLY A 26 -10.81 6.67 -23.02
N ARG A 27 -10.59 7.52 -22.00
CA ARG A 27 -11.63 8.07 -21.13
C ARG A 27 -11.61 9.59 -21.18
N GLN A 28 -12.80 10.20 -21.06
CA GLN A 28 -12.87 11.64 -20.91
C GLN A 28 -12.39 12.05 -19.52
N PHE A 29 -11.76 13.21 -19.42
CA PHE A 29 -11.18 13.70 -18.17
C PHE A 29 -12.20 13.74 -17.02
N ASP A 30 -13.41 14.25 -17.26
CA ASP A 30 -14.45 14.31 -16.23
C ASP A 30 -14.91 12.91 -15.77
N GLU A 31 -14.84 11.90 -16.65
CA GLU A 31 -15.12 10.51 -16.28
C GLU A 31 -14.01 9.96 -15.40
N VAL A 32 -12.75 10.26 -15.71
CA VAL A 32 -11.60 9.91 -14.86
C VAL A 32 -11.77 10.52 -13.47
N VAL A 33 -12.06 11.82 -13.38
CA VAL A 33 -12.25 12.50 -12.08
C VAL A 33 -13.37 11.87 -11.26
N ARG A 34 -14.53 11.59 -11.89
CA ARG A 34 -15.65 10.92 -11.20
C ARG A 34 -15.30 9.49 -10.76
N GLU A 35 -14.56 8.76 -11.59
CA GLU A 35 -14.15 7.39 -11.29
C GLU A 35 -13.18 7.32 -10.10
N LEU A 36 -12.38 8.36 -9.92
CA LEU A 36 -11.53 8.53 -8.75
C LEU A 36 -12.30 8.97 -7.49
N GLY A 37 -13.59 9.34 -7.61
CA GLY A 37 -14.40 9.87 -6.52
C GLY A 37 -14.31 11.40 -6.34
N GLY A 38 -13.77 12.11 -7.34
CA GLY A 38 -13.74 13.56 -7.38
C GLY A 38 -14.96 14.16 -8.08
N ASP A 39 -15.12 15.48 -7.95
CA ASP A 39 -16.13 16.24 -8.69
C ASP A 39 -15.43 17.15 -9.72
N PRO A 40 -15.68 16.95 -11.04
CA PRO A 40 -15.10 17.79 -12.09
C PRO A 40 -15.36 19.29 -11.92
N ALA A 41 -16.43 19.69 -11.21
CA ALA A 41 -16.73 21.10 -10.93
C ALA A 41 -15.72 21.77 -9.98
N TRP A 42 -14.94 20.99 -9.23
CA TRP A 42 -13.95 21.48 -8.27
C TRP A 42 -12.53 21.48 -8.82
N VAL A 43 -12.36 21.05 -10.07
CA VAL A 43 -11.05 21.05 -10.72
C VAL A 43 -10.61 22.48 -11.01
N HIS A 44 -9.40 22.83 -10.58
CA HIS A 44 -8.83 24.17 -10.79
C HIS A 44 -7.37 24.09 -11.21
N PRO A 45 -6.81 25.13 -11.85
CA PRO A 45 -5.38 25.15 -12.15
C PRO A 45 -4.51 25.10 -10.88
N ALA A 46 -3.41 24.34 -10.91
CA ALA A 46 -2.39 24.31 -9.86
C ALA A 46 -1.04 23.81 -10.40
N THR A 47 0.04 24.09 -9.69
CA THR A 47 1.36 23.45 -9.90
C THR A 47 1.51 22.18 -9.07
N PHE A 48 2.56 21.40 -9.32
CA PHE A 48 2.88 20.24 -8.48
C PHE A 48 3.13 20.62 -7.02
N ASP A 49 3.92 21.67 -6.77
CA ASP A 49 4.22 22.13 -5.39
C ASP A 49 2.97 22.54 -4.61
N GLU A 50 1.99 23.18 -5.28
CA GLU A 50 0.70 23.53 -4.66
C GLU A 50 -0.11 22.28 -4.29
N VAL A 51 -0.16 21.28 -5.18
CA VAL A 51 -0.84 20.00 -4.93
C VAL A 51 -0.14 19.21 -3.82
N SER A 52 1.19 19.18 -3.81
CA SER A 52 2.04 18.56 -2.78
C SER A 52 1.77 19.13 -1.38
N GLY A 53 1.70 20.47 -1.27
CA GLY A 53 1.34 21.14 -0.02
C GLY A 53 -0.06 20.74 0.47
N LEU A 54 -1.06 20.71 -0.42
CA LEU A 54 -2.42 20.29 -0.08
C LEU A 54 -2.50 18.80 0.30
N ALA A 55 -1.76 17.94 -0.40
CA ALA A 55 -1.72 16.51 -0.11
C ALA A 55 -1.19 16.25 1.30
N SER A 56 -0.15 16.98 1.72
CA SER A 56 0.42 16.90 3.08
C SER A 56 -0.57 17.28 4.17
N ASP A 57 -1.46 18.24 3.90
CA ASP A 57 -2.51 18.67 4.84
C ASP A 57 -3.71 17.70 4.90
N LEU A 58 -3.87 16.83 3.89
CA LEU A 58 -5.03 15.92 3.73
C LEU A 58 -4.73 14.45 4.07
N ILE A 59 -3.54 14.13 4.60
CA ILE A 59 -3.10 12.76 4.94
C ILE A 59 -4.01 12.07 5.99
N ASP A 60 -4.93 12.79 6.62
CA ASP A 60 -5.77 12.28 7.71
C ASP A 60 -6.85 11.25 7.29
N GLY A 61 -7.07 11.00 5.99
CA GLY A 61 -8.13 10.08 5.52
C GLY A 61 -7.74 9.13 4.39
N PRO A 62 -8.10 7.83 4.45
CA PRO A 62 -7.85 6.86 3.36
C PRO A 62 -8.66 7.13 2.08
N ASP A 63 -9.56 8.12 2.13
CA ASP A 63 -10.57 8.43 1.12
C ASP A 63 -10.31 9.78 0.43
N GLN A 64 -9.21 10.42 0.81
CA GLN A 64 -8.85 11.75 0.36
C GLN A 64 -7.53 11.67 -0.38
N ALA A 65 -7.48 12.36 -1.51
CA ALA A 65 -6.28 12.49 -2.32
C ALA A 65 -6.34 13.82 -3.05
N VAL A 66 -5.17 14.40 -3.28
CA VAL A 66 -5.01 15.54 -4.18
C VAL A 66 -4.09 15.09 -5.30
N LEU A 67 -4.56 15.26 -6.53
CA LEU A 67 -3.83 14.83 -7.72
C LEU A 67 -3.57 16.03 -8.61
N LEU A 68 -2.40 16.06 -9.23
CA LEU A 68 -2.12 16.92 -10.36
C LEU A 68 -2.43 16.16 -11.64
N ALA A 69 -3.23 16.73 -12.53
CA ALA A 69 -3.71 16.07 -13.73
C ALA A 69 -3.48 16.90 -14.98
N ALA A 70 -3.04 16.25 -16.05
CA ALA A 70 -2.88 16.87 -17.37
C ALA A 70 -3.63 16.07 -18.44
N ARG A 71 -4.18 16.80 -19.43
CA ARG A 71 -4.85 16.22 -20.59
C ARG A 71 -3.96 16.39 -21.82
N HIS A 72 -3.80 15.34 -22.61
CA HIS A 72 -3.05 15.39 -23.86
C HIS A 72 -3.63 14.40 -24.88
N GLY A 73 -4.43 14.92 -25.83
CA GLY A 73 -5.15 14.08 -26.79
C GLY A 73 -6.12 13.13 -26.09
N GLU A 74 -5.98 11.83 -26.33
CA GLU A 74 -6.78 10.77 -25.71
C GLU A 74 -6.27 10.33 -24.33
N TRP A 75 -5.17 10.93 -23.86
CA TRP A 75 -4.51 10.57 -22.63
C TRP A 75 -4.77 11.59 -21.51
N THR A 76 -4.98 11.07 -20.31
CA THR A 76 -4.91 11.82 -19.06
C THR A 76 -3.74 11.27 -18.25
N VAL A 77 -2.92 12.16 -17.68
CA VAL A 77 -1.85 11.79 -16.74
C VAL A 77 -2.19 12.34 -15.38
N LEU A 78 -2.06 11.51 -14.35
CA LEU A 78 -2.25 11.86 -12.94
C LEU A 78 -0.92 11.72 -12.21
N LEU A 79 -0.58 12.69 -11.37
CA LEU A 79 0.56 12.67 -10.45
C LEU A 79 0.06 12.87 -9.02
N GLU A 80 0.64 12.10 -8.12
CA GLU A 80 0.25 12.05 -6.70
C GLU A 80 1.51 11.95 -5.85
N GLU A 81 1.67 12.85 -4.89
CA GLU A 81 2.70 12.68 -3.86
C GLU A 81 2.15 11.80 -2.73
N PHE A 82 2.96 10.85 -2.25
CA PHE A 82 2.65 9.89 -1.18
C PHE A 82 1.53 8.87 -1.45
N CYS A 83 0.53 9.21 -2.25
CA CYS A 83 -0.63 8.38 -2.53
C CYS A 83 -0.47 7.63 -3.86
N GLY A 84 -1.03 6.42 -3.92
CA GLY A 84 -1.13 5.61 -5.14
C GLY A 84 -2.57 5.49 -5.63
N TYR A 85 -3.39 6.52 -5.47
CA TYR A 85 -4.84 6.45 -5.64
C TYR A 85 -5.26 6.08 -7.07
N GLY A 86 -4.61 6.67 -8.07
CA GLY A 86 -4.72 6.33 -9.48
C GLY A 86 -4.09 4.98 -9.80
N HIS A 87 -2.90 4.70 -9.23
CA HIS A 87 -2.18 3.43 -9.43
C HIS A 87 -2.98 2.22 -8.96
N GLU A 88 -3.63 2.32 -7.80
CA GLU A 88 -4.50 1.26 -7.27
C GLU A 88 -5.77 1.07 -8.13
N LYS A 89 -6.18 2.09 -8.89
CA LYS A 89 -7.36 2.05 -9.76
C LYS A 89 -7.03 1.79 -11.23
N VAL A 90 -5.79 1.43 -11.57
CA VAL A 90 -5.35 1.20 -12.97
C VAL A 90 -6.29 0.25 -13.74
N VAL A 91 -6.72 -0.86 -13.14
CA VAL A 91 -7.66 -1.79 -13.78
C VAL A 91 -9.00 -1.11 -14.07
N ARG A 92 -9.55 -0.40 -13.09
CA ARG A 92 -10.84 0.30 -13.24
C ARG A 92 -10.74 1.43 -14.28
N LEU A 93 -9.67 2.22 -14.21
CA LEU A 93 -9.39 3.33 -15.13
C LEU A 93 -9.17 2.85 -16.58
N SER A 94 -8.67 1.63 -16.80
CA SER A 94 -8.49 1.07 -18.15
C SER A 94 -9.77 0.57 -18.82
N GLY A 95 -10.94 0.63 -18.16
CA GLY A 95 -12.20 0.03 -18.65
C GLY A 95 -12.64 0.38 -20.08
N SER A 96 -12.19 1.51 -20.64
CA SER A 96 -12.49 1.93 -22.03
C SER A 96 -11.24 2.12 -22.91
N GLY A 97 -10.09 1.61 -22.46
CA GLY A 97 -8.82 1.77 -23.16
C GLY A 97 -7.69 1.08 -22.42
N ALA A 98 -6.66 1.83 -22.04
CA ALA A 98 -5.51 1.32 -21.32
C ALA A 98 -5.13 2.24 -20.17
N ALA A 99 -4.49 1.70 -19.15
CA ALA A 99 -3.86 2.49 -18.10
C ALA A 99 -2.53 1.90 -17.67
N LEU A 100 -1.55 2.77 -17.45
CA LEU A 100 -0.24 2.45 -16.87
C LEU A 100 -0.14 3.20 -15.54
N GLY A 101 0.10 2.49 -14.45
CA GLY A 101 0.44 3.06 -13.15
C GLY A 101 1.90 2.77 -12.82
N LEU A 102 2.57 3.78 -12.30
CA LEU A 102 3.88 3.71 -11.68
C LEU A 102 3.74 4.25 -10.26
N GLN A 103 4.31 3.57 -9.28
CA GLN A 103 4.39 4.07 -7.91
C GLN A 103 5.74 3.74 -7.33
N TRP A 104 6.27 4.63 -6.50
CA TRP A 104 7.36 4.32 -5.59
C TRP A 104 7.19 5.03 -4.25
N THR A 105 7.92 4.54 -3.26
CA THR A 105 7.94 5.06 -1.89
C THR A 105 9.33 5.51 -1.49
N ILE A 106 9.42 6.28 -0.41
CA ILE A 106 10.68 6.68 0.22
C ILE A 106 11.58 5.48 0.59
N ASN A 107 10.98 4.31 0.80
CA ASN A 107 11.68 3.05 1.09
C ASN A 107 12.14 2.32 -0.17
N ARG A 108 12.10 2.99 -1.33
CA ARG A 108 12.46 2.48 -2.67
C ARG A 108 11.66 1.27 -3.13
N ALA A 109 10.56 0.93 -2.45
CA ALA A 109 9.59 -0.02 -2.99
C ALA A 109 8.93 0.63 -4.20
N ALA A 110 8.98 -0.05 -5.35
CA ALA A 110 8.44 0.43 -6.61
C ALA A 110 7.48 -0.59 -7.22
N SER A 111 6.52 -0.13 -8.00
CA SER A 111 5.56 -0.99 -8.66
C SER A 111 5.11 -0.39 -9.99
N VAL A 112 5.02 -1.25 -11.00
CA VAL A 112 4.43 -0.91 -12.31
C VAL A 112 3.20 -1.78 -12.51
N LYS A 113 2.06 -1.17 -12.85
CA LYS A 113 0.80 -1.85 -13.21
C LYS A 113 0.39 -1.41 -14.62
N TYR A 114 0.07 -2.35 -15.49
CA TYR A 114 -0.53 -2.09 -16.80
C TYR A 114 -1.83 -2.87 -16.93
N ALA A 115 -2.89 -2.19 -17.34
CA ALA A 115 -4.20 -2.78 -17.58
C ALA A 115 -4.80 -2.28 -18.88
N GLU A 116 -5.61 -3.12 -19.51
CA GLU A 116 -6.30 -2.82 -20.75
C GLU A 116 -7.74 -3.35 -20.70
N SER A 117 -8.70 -2.54 -21.11
CA SER A 117 -10.13 -2.88 -21.16
C SER A 117 -10.67 -3.46 -19.84
N GLY A 118 -10.23 -2.91 -18.70
CA GLY A 118 -10.69 -3.36 -17.39
C GLY A 118 -10.02 -4.64 -16.90
N GLN A 119 -8.94 -5.10 -17.53
CA GLN A 119 -8.21 -6.32 -17.16
C GLN A 119 -6.76 -6.01 -16.84
N LEU A 120 -6.25 -6.56 -15.73
CA LEU A 120 -4.83 -6.45 -15.39
C LEU A 120 -4.01 -7.29 -16.38
N VAL A 121 -3.08 -6.64 -17.09
CA VAL A 121 -2.20 -7.29 -18.05
C VAL A 121 -0.87 -7.66 -17.37
N ALA A 122 -0.28 -6.73 -16.63
CA ALA A 122 0.97 -6.95 -15.91
C ALA A 122 1.06 -6.08 -14.65
N TRP A 123 1.63 -6.63 -13.60
CA TRP A 123 1.98 -5.98 -12.35
C TRP A 123 3.28 -6.57 -11.84
N PHE A 124 4.29 -5.75 -11.58
CA PHE A 124 5.60 -6.22 -11.15
C PHE A 124 6.34 -5.16 -10.34
N ASP A 125 7.32 -5.61 -9.55
CA ASP A 125 8.39 -4.78 -9.01
C ASP A 125 9.48 -4.64 -10.09
N PRO A 126 9.83 -3.42 -10.52
CA PRO A 126 10.84 -3.27 -11.55
C PRO A 126 12.27 -3.66 -11.11
N ALA A 127 12.53 -3.78 -9.80
CA ALA A 127 13.79 -4.32 -9.29
C ALA A 127 13.82 -5.87 -9.28
N ASP A 128 12.65 -6.51 -9.29
CA ASP A 128 12.47 -7.97 -9.28
C ASP A 128 11.40 -8.40 -10.30
N LEU A 129 11.82 -8.53 -11.57
CA LEU A 129 10.92 -8.86 -12.68
C LEU A 129 10.28 -10.27 -12.56
N ASP A 130 10.78 -11.13 -11.68
CA ASP A 130 10.18 -12.44 -11.44
C ASP A 130 8.86 -12.37 -10.68
N THR A 131 8.57 -11.21 -10.08
CA THR A 131 7.29 -10.91 -9.41
C THR A 131 6.11 -10.66 -10.35
N VAL A 132 6.32 -10.71 -11.67
CA VAL A 132 5.27 -10.38 -12.65
C VAL A 132 3.99 -11.20 -12.47
N SER A 133 2.87 -10.48 -12.35
CA SER A 133 1.53 -11.01 -12.14
C SER A 133 0.49 -10.28 -13.01
N PRO A 134 -0.50 -10.96 -13.59
CA PRO A 134 -0.58 -12.42 -13.72
C PRO A 134 0.61 -12.97 -14.50
N SER A 135 0.86 -14.28 -14.44
CA SER A 135 2.00 -14.90 -15.14
C SER A 135 1.98 -14.67 -16.66
N SER A 136 0.79 -14.51 -17.24
CA SER A 136 0.60 -14.12 -18.64
C SER A 136 1.18 -12.74 -18.98
N GLY A 137 1.33 -11.86 -17.99
CA GLY A 137 1.93 -10.53 -18.14
C GLY A 137 3.41 -10.56 -18.51
N ARG A 138 4.09 -11.70 -18.32
CA ARG A 138 5.49 -11.87 -18.73
C ARG A 138 5.68 -11.67 -20.24
N ALA A 139 4.74 -12.14 -21.06
CA ALA A 139 4.81 -11.96 -22.51
C ALA A 139 4.70 -10.48 -22.92
N TRP A 140 3.89 -9.70 -22.20
CA TRP A 140 3.81 -8.26 -22.42
C TRP A 140 5.12 -7.57 -22.01
N LEU A 141 5.65 -7.90 -20.84
CA LEU A 141 6.91 -7.35 -20.34
C LEU A 141 8.09 -7.62 -21.30
N GLU A 142 8.19 -8.85 -21.81
CA GLU A 142 9.20 -9.27 -22.79
C GLU A 142 9.03 -8.61 -24.18
N SER A 143 7.83 -8.14 -24.51
CA SER A 143 7.57 -7.43 -25.76
C SER A 143 8.01 -5.97 -25.75
N LEU A 144 8.32 -5.42 -24.57
CA LEU A 144 8.74 -4.02 -24.44
C LEU A 144 10.15 -3.82 -25.02
N PRO A 145 10.45 -2.64 -25.58
CA PRO A 145 11.78 -2.31 -26.11
C PRO A 145 12.80 -1.98 -25.00
N VAL A 146 12.79 -2.75 -23.91
CA VAL A 146 13.54 -2.53 -22.67
C VAL A 146 14.14 -3.84 -22.19
N THR A 147 15.42 -3.84 -21.83
CA THR A 147 16.11 -5.03 -21.31
C THR A 147 15.87 -5.20 -19.80
N PRO A 148 16.01 -6.43 -19.26
CA PRO A 148 15.98 -6.67 -17.81
C PRO A 148 16.98 -5.80 -17.04
N ASP A 149 18.21 -5.63 -17.56
CA ASP A 149 19.23 -4.78 -16.94
C ASP A 149 18.79 -3.31 -16.84
N GLN A 150 18.06 -2.80 -17.84
CA GLN A 150 17.53 -1.42 -17.81
C GLN A 150 16.44 -1.24 -16.76
N TRP A 151 15.62 -2.25 -16.53
CA TRP A 151 14.70 -2.24 -15.39
C TRP A 151 15.49 -2.27 -14.09
N HIS A 152 16.41 -3.21 -13.92
CA HIS A 152 17.12 -3.38 -12.65
C HIS A 152 17.98 -2.16 -12.27
N GLU A 153 18.77 -1.63 -13.20
CA GLU A 153 19.73 -0.54 -12.94
C GLU A 153 19.10 0.85 -13.05
N HIS A 154 18.04 1.01 -13.86
CA HIS A 154 17.47 2.31 -14.24
C HIS A 154 15.95 2.33 -14.22
N TRP A 155 15.30 1.57 -13.33
CA TRP A 155 13.84 1.36 -13.33
C TRP A 155 13.02 2.64 -13.46
N GLN A 156 13.39 3.73 -12.77
CA GLN A 156 12.60 4.95 -12.76
C GLN A 156 12.60 5.62 -14.13
N SER A 157 13.79 5.77 -14.73
CA SER A 157 13.97 6.32 -16.08
C SER A 157 13.32 5.42 -17.15
N THR A 158 13.42 4.11 -16.95
CA THR A 158 12.80 3.10 -17.81
C THR A 158 11.26 3.17 -17.78
N ALA A 159 10.66 3.29 -16.58
CA ALA A 159 9.22 3.40 -16.42
C ALA A 159 8.65 4.70 -16.99
N LEU A 160 9.35 5.82 -16.79
CA LEU A 160 8.98 7.11 -17.37
C LEU A 160 9.05 7.08 -18.90
N ALA A 161 10.12 6.50 -19.45
CA ALA A 161 10.25 6.32 -20.90
C ALA A 161 9.15 5.42 -21.48
N LEU A 162 8.73 4.37 -20.77
CA LEU A 162 7.58 3.55 -21.16
C LEU A 162 6.27 4.36 -21.16
N GLY A 163 6.05 5.18 -20.13
CA GLY A 163 4.90 6.09 -20.08
C GLY A 163 4.87 7.08 -21.24
N GLU A 164 6.02 7.67 -21.58
CA GLU A 164 6.17 8.54 -22.76
C GLU A 164 5.93 7.81 -24.07
N GLU A 165 6.51 6.61 -24.26
CA GLU A 165 6.32 5.82 -25.48
C GLU A 165 4.84 5.48 -25.73
N LEU A 166 4.10 5.11 -24.67
CA LEU A 166 2.68 4.78 -24.78
C LEU A 166 1.80 6.01 -25.00
N SER A 167 2.10 7.11 -24.32
CA SER A 167 1.22 8.28 -24.26
C SER A 167 1.60 9.42 -25.21
N GLY A 168 2.84 9.46 -25.67
CA GLY A 168 3.46 10.61 -26.33
C GLY A 168 3.70 11.79 -25.38
N ILE A 169 3.57 11.60 -24.05
CA ILE A 169 3.67 12.66 -23.04
C ILE A 169 4.99 12.50 -22.30
N ARG A 170 5.88 13.47 -22.52
CA ARG A 170 7.13 13.60 -21.78
C ARG A 170 6.90 14.30 -20.45
N LEU A 171 7.39 13.69 -19.36
CA LEU A 171 7.35 14.26 -18.02
C LEU A 171 8.75 14.74 -17.63
N ASP A 172 9.09 15.99 -17.92
CA ASP A 172 10.36 16.60 -17.52
C ASP A 172 10.18 17.63 -16.40
N GLN A 173 11.28 18.25 -15.99
CA GLN A 173 11.28 19.26 -14.92
C GLN A 173 10.39 20.48 -15.27
N ASP A 174 10.36 20.87 -16.55
CA ASP A 174 9.49 21.96 -17.02
C ASP A 174 8.01 21.53 -16.95
N TRP A 175 7.71 20.27 -17.24
CA TRP A 175 6.39 19.69 -17.03
C TRP A 175 5.99 19.71 -15.56
N MET A 176 6.89 19.40 -14.62
CA MET A 176 6.58 19.39 -13.19
C MET A 176 6.27 20.79 -12.63
N THR A 177 6.91 21.82 -13.17
CA THR A 177 6.80 23.19 -12.63
C THR A 177 5.68 24.03 -13.25
N ARG A 178 5.16 23.64 -14.42
CA ARG A 178 4.03 24.34 -15.06
C ARG A 178 2.70 24.06 -14.37
N GLN A 179 1.73 24.92 -14.60
CA GLN A 179 0.36 24.72 -14.14
C GLN A 179 -0.34 23.63 -14.96
N HIS A 180 -1.04 22.73 -14.26
CA HIS A 180 -2.00 21.77 -14.81
C HIS A 180 -3.30 21.83 -14.00
N LEU A 181 -4.03 20.72 -13.84
CA LEU A 181 -5.31 20.67 -13.15
C LEU A 181 -5.18 19.96 -11.80
N CYS A 182 -5.52 20.63 -10.71
CA CYS A 182 -5.72 20.01 -9.40
C CYS A 182 -7.05 19.26 -9.37
N VAL A 183 -7.02 18.01 -8.92
CA VAL A 183 -8.19 17.18 -8.65
C VAL A 183 -8.18 16.83 -7.18
N VAL A 184 -9.26 17.18 -6.46
CA VAL A 184 -9.42 16.80 -5.05
C VAL A 184 -10.46 15.69 -4.93
N ILE A 185 -10.08 14.59 -4.29
CA ILE A 185 -10.91 13.43 -4.02
C ILE A 185 -11.45 13.52 -2.59
N GLY A 186 -12.73 13.20 -2.41
CA GLY A 186 -13.34 13.14 -1.08
C GLY A 186 -13.80 14.49 -0.49
N SER A 187 -13.80 15.58 -1.27
CA SER A 187 -14.28 16.91 -0.81
C SER A 187 -15.77 17.18 -1.02
N GLY A 188 -16.50 16.27 -1.69
CA GLY A 188 -17.96 16.32 -1.79
C GLY A 188 -18.64 15.77 -0.53
N PRO A 189 -19.98 15.93 -0.35
CA PRO A 189 -20.70 15.12 0.62
C PRO A 189 -20.35 13.66 0.32
N LEU A 190 -19.81 12.95 1.31
CA LEU A 190 -19.41 11.54 1.19
C LEU A 190 -20.53 10.78 0.47
N VAL A 191 -20.34 10.55 -0.83
CA VAL A 191 -21.16 9.58 -1.54
C VAL A 191 -20.62 8.27 -1.01
N VAL A 192 -21.27 7.77 0.05
CA VAL A 192 -20.99 6.43 0.55
C VAL A 192 -21.21 5.53 -0.67
N PRO A 193 -20.15 4.94 -1.25
CA PRO A 193 -20.34 4.05 -2.37
C PRO A 193 -21.30 2.95 -1.91
N GLU A 194 -22.21 2.51 -2.78
CA GLU A 194 -22.97 1.31 -2.47
C GLU A 194 -21.98 0.19 -2.13
N PRO A 195 -22.22 -0.61 -1.07
CA PRO A 195 -21.26 -1.62 -0.65
C PRO A 195 -20.92 -2.52 -1.83
N GLU A 196 -19.64 -2.57 -2.20
CA GLU A 196 -19.18 -3.51 -3.22
C GLU A 196 -19.26 -4.92 -2.65
N ASP A 197 -19.39 -5.95 -3.48
CA ASP A 197 -19.12 -7.31 -3.02
C ASP A 197 -17.62 -7.44 -2.68
N PHE A 198 -17.30 -8.13 -1.58
CA PHE A 198 -15.90 -8.39 -1.24
C PHE A 198 -15.25 -9.28 -2.31
N GLN A 199 -14.14 -8.81 -2.88
CA GLN A 199 -13.42 -9.47 -3.96
C GLN A 199 -12.17 -10.18 -3.42
N VAL A 200 -12.21 -11.51 -3.52
CA VAL A 200 -11.05 -12.37 -3.29
C VAL A 200 -10.19 -12.38 -4.56
N GLU A 201 -8.93 -11.97 -4.44
CA GLU A 201 -7.97 -12.06 -5.55
C GLU A 201 -7.43 -13.48 -5.72
N GLU A 202 -7.00 -13.82 -6.93
CA GLU A 202 -6.56 -15.17 -7.30
C GLU A 202 -5.45 -15.69 -6.37
N TRP A 203 -4.50 -14.83 -5.99
CA TRP A 203 -3.38 -15.21 -5.11
C TRP A 203 -3.81 -15.50 -3.66
N MET A 204 -5.03 -15.12 -3.25
CA MET A 204 -5.57 -15.41 -1.91
C MET A 204 -6.29 -16.76 -1.84
N ILE A 205 -6.68 -17.31 -3.00
CA ILE A 205 -7.43 -18.56 -3.09
C ILE A 205 -6.73 -19.72 -2.37
N PRO A 206 -5.40 -19.91 -2.46
CA PRO A 206 -4.72 -21.00 -1.75
C PRO A 206 -4.94 -20.95 -0.24
N SER A 207 -4.87 -19.77 0.39
CA SER A 207 -5.10 -19.63 1.84
C SER A 207 -6.55 -19.93 2.24
N LEU A 208 -7.52 -19.58 1.39
CA LEU A 208 -8.92 -19.92 1.62
C LEU A 208 -9.22 -21.42 1.48
N GLN A 209 -8.45 -22.15 0.66
CA GLN A 209 -8.61 -23.60 0.52
C GLN A 209 -8.10 -24.35 1.76
N GLY A 210 -7.03 -23.86 2.38
CA GLY A 210 -6.45 -24.46 3.58
C GLY A 210 -7.19 -24.18 4.88
N ASP A 211 -8.01 -23.12 4.95
CA ASP A 211 -8.62 -22.65 6.20
C ASP A 211 -10.13 -22.39 6.05
N THR A 212 -10.95 -23.27 6.64
CA THR A 212 -12.41 -23.15 6.60
C THR A 212 -12.92 -21.90 7.33
N ARG A 213 -12.29 -21.51 8.45
CA ARG A 213 -12.72 -20.32 9.21
C ARG A 213 -12.49 -19.05 8.40
N LEU A 214 -11.33 -18.95 7.73
CA LEU A 214 -11.01 -17.83 6.87
C LEU A 214 -11.90 -17.77 5.62
N ARG A 215 -12.23 -18.94 5.03
CA ARG A 215 -13.22 -19.06 3.94
C ARG A 215 -14.61 -18.58 4.35
N ASP A 216 -15.06 -19.00 5.53
CA ASP A 216 -16.35 -18.58 6.06
C ASP A 216 -16.36 -17.07 6.34
N LEU A 217 -15.26 -16.49 6.83
CA LEU A 217 -15.10 -15.04 6.97
C LEU A 217 -15.19 -14.29 5.64
N ALA A 218 -14.46 -14.75 4.63
CA ALA A 218 -14.40 -14.09 3.32
C ALA A 218 -15.73 -14.19 2.54
N SER A 219 -16.49 -15.26 2.72
CA SER A 219 -17.79 -15.43 2.06
C SER A 219 -18.93 -14.62 2.68
N THR A 220 -18.80 -14.22 3.95
CA THR A 220 -19.80 -13.41 4.66
C THR A 220 -19.13 -12.34 5.54
N PRO A 221 -18.53 -11.31 4.94
CA PRO A 221 -17.74 -10.31 5.65
C PRO A 221 -18.62 -9.20 6.25
N THR A 222 -19.32 -9.50 7.36
CA THR A 222 -20.18 -8.53 8.05
C THR A 222 -19.45 -7.81 9.19
N GLY A 223 -19.87 -6.57 9.49
CA GLY A 223 -19.27 -5.77 10.56
C GLY A 223 -19.34 -6.42 11.95
N GLU A 224 -20.28 -7.33 12.20
CA GLU A 224 -20.38 -8.08 13.46
C GLU A 224 -19.21 -9.04 13.68
N ARG A 225 -18.56 -9.51 12.60
CA ARG A 225 -17.47 -10.50 12.63
C ARG A 225 -16.07 -9.88 12.77
N LYS A 226 -15.97 -8.57 12.97
CA LYS A 226 -14.71 -7.85 13.21
C LYS A 226 -13.85 -8.48 14.32
N HIS A 227 -14.49 -8.99 15.37
CA HIS A 227 -13.80 -9.65 16.47
C HIS A 227 -13.10 -10.95 16.03
N GLU A 228 -13.65 -11.69 15.06
CA GLU A 228 -13.03 -12.90 14.53
C GLU A 228 -11.74 -12.58 13.77
N ILE A 229 -11.70 -11.47 13.01
CA ILE A 229 -10.49 -11.00 12.31
C ILE A 229 -9.40 -10.66 13.32
N ILE A 230 -9.75 -9.91 14.37
CA ILE A 230 -8.81 -9.50 15.43
C ILE A 230 -8.24 -10.74 16.13
N ALA A 231 -9.10 -11.69 16.52
CA ALA A 231 -8.68 -12.93 17.16
C ALA A 231 -7.78 -13.76 16.24
N PHE A 232 -8.15 -13.91 14.97
CA PHE A 232 -7.35 -14.64 13.98
C PHE A 232 -5.96 -14.02 13.82
N ALA A 233 -5.86 -12.69 13.71
CA ALA A 233 -4.57 -12.02 13.61
C ALA A 233 -3.69 -12.25 14.84
N VAL A 234 -4.28 -12.20 16.05
CA VAL A 234 -3.54 -12.50 17.29
C VAL A 234 -3.11 -13.97 17.35
N GLU A 235 -3.94 -14.91 16.89
CA GLU A 235 -3.58 -16.34 16.78
C GLU A 235 -2.38 -16.57 15.85
N ILE A 236 -2.32 -15.88 14.70
CA ILE A 236 -1.14 -15.90 13.82
C ILE A 236 0.07 -15.38 14.59
N ALA A 237 -0.03 -14.22 15.25
CA ALA A 237 1.10 -13.63 16.00
C ALA A 237 1.65 -14.57 17.09
N LEU A 238 0.76 -15.31 17.77
CA LEU A 238 1.12 -16.28 18.80
C LEU A 238 1.90 -17.49 18.27
N THR A 239 1.86 -17.76 16.96
CA THR A 239 2.70 -18.79 16.31
C THR A 239 4.18 -18.38 16.30
N TYR A 240 4.47 -17.08 16.32
CA TYR A 240 5.84 -16.53 16.21
C TYR A 240 6.39 -16.01 17.54
N VAL A 241 5.52 -15.57 18.45
CA VAL A 241 5.92 -14.98 19.73
C VAL A 241 5.10 -15.57 20.87
N GLN A 242 5.79 -16.21 21.82
CA GLN A 242 5.14 -16.69 23.04
C GLN A 242 4.87 -15.53 24.00
N PRO A 243 3.68 -15.46 24.62
CA PRO A 243 3.41 -14.51 25.68
C PRO A 243 4.33 -14.78 26.88
N ALA A 244 4.88 -13.72 27.48
CA ALA A 244 5.76 -13.84 28.64
C ALA A 244 5.38 -12.89 29.79
N HIS A 245 4.49 -11.92 29.55
CA HIS A 245 4.03 -10.98 30.59
C HIS A 245 2.59 -11.32 31.03
N PRO A 246 2.23 -11.22 32.32
CA PRO A 246 0.86 -11.46 32.80
C PRO A 246 -0.21 -10.66 32.04
N TYR A 247 0.08 -9.39 31.72
CA TYR A 247 -0.84 -8.55 30.94
C TYR A 247 -1.03 -9.02 29.50
N GLU A 248 -0.10 -9.77 28.92
CA GLU A 248 -0.30 -10.35 27.58
C GLU A 248 -1.28 -11.52 27.64
N HIS A 249 -1.14 -12.39 28.65
CA HIS A 249 -2.11 -13.46 28.88
C HIS A 249 -3.50 -12.89 29.17
N GLU A 250 -3.59 -11.82 29.98
CA GLU A 250 -4.84 -11.12 30.26
C GLU A 250 -5.41 -10.50 28.97
N ALA A 251 -4.58 -9.85 28.16
CA ALA A 251 -5.00 -9.26 26.89
C ALA A 251 -5.55 -10.31 25.92
N ILE A 252 -4.86 -11.43 25.73
CA ILE A 252 -5.31 -12.54 24.87
C ILE A 252 -6.65 -13.07 25.35
N SER A 253 -6.82 -13.24 26.67
CA SER A 253 -8.10 -13.65 27.26
C SER A 253 -9.23 -12.66 26.95
N LEU A 254 -8.97 -11.34 27.10
CA LEU A 254 -9.94 -10.28 26.80
C LEU A 254 -10.29 -10.22 25.29
N ILE A 255 -9.31 -10.43 24.42
CA ILE A 255 -9.50 -10.51 22.97
C ILE A 255 -10.41 -11.69 22.64
N THR A 256 -10.13 -12.88 23.16
CA THR A 256 -10.94 -14.10 22.95
C THR A 256 -12.36 -13.98 23.49
N GLN A 257 -12.56 -13.22 24.58
CA GLN A 257 -13.88 -12.94 25.15
C GLN A 257 -14.61 -11.76 24.46
N HIS A 258 -13.99 -11.15 23.46
CA HIS A 258 -14.47 -9.95 22.77
C HIS A 258 -14.77 -8.78 23.73
N ALA A 259 -14.04 -8.69 24.85
CA ALA A 259 -14.27 -7.68 25.87
C ALA A 259 -13.76 -6.30 25.41
N ARG A 260 -14.61 -5.28 25.50
CA ARG A 260 -14.30 -3.86 25.18
C ARG A 260 -14.80 -2.96 26.31
N ASN A 261 -14.18 -3.10 27.48
CA ASN A 261 -14.58 -2.40 28.70
C ASN A 261 -13.38 -1.70 29.37
N ALA A 262 -13.59 -1.13 30.55
CA ALA A 262 -12.52 -0.43 31.29
C ALA A 262 -11.31 -1.33 31.62
N THR A 263 -11.52 -2.64 31.79
CA THR A 263 -10.40 -3.59 31.98
C THR A 263 -9.57 -3.73 30.71
N THR A 264 -10.21 -3.78 29.54
CA THR A 264 -9.53 -3.78 28.23
C THR A 264 -8.61 -2.57 28.08
N GLU A 265 -9.13 -1.37 28.38
CA GLU A 265 -8.34 -0.13 28.30
C GLU A 265 -7.17 -0.12 29.28
N ARG A 266 -7.40 -0.54 30.53
CA ARG A 266 -6.33 -0.69 31.53
C ARG A 266 -5.22 -1.61 31.02
N VAL A 267 -5.56 -2.80 30.54
CA VAL A 267 -4.58 -3.76 30.04
C VAL A 267 -3.83 -3.20 28.83
N ARG A 268 -4.53 -2.51 27.92
CA ARG A 268 -3.91 -1.83 26.77
C ARG A 268 -2.86 -0.80 27.21
N THR A 269 -3.19 0.05 28.18
CA THR A 269 -2.25 1.03 28.75
C THR A 269 -1.07 0.36 29.45
N GLU A 270 -1.31 -0.70 30.22
CA GLU A 270 -0.24 -1.41 30.93
C GLU A 270 0.75 -2.12 29.99
N LEU A 271 0.30 -2.54 28.81
CA LEU A 271 1.17 -3.10 27.75
C LEU A 271 2.05 -2.04 27.08
N GLN A 272 1.74 -0.74 27.21
CA GLN A 272 2.51 0.33 26.58
C GLN A 272 3.94 0.38 27.08
N ARG A 273 4.12 0.29 28.40
CA ARG A 273 5.44 0.36 29.04
C ARG A 273 6.42 -0.72 28.54
N PRO A 274 6.12 -2.03 28.61
CA PRO A 274 7.05 -3.05 28.11
C PRO A 274 7.31 -2.95 26.60
N ARG A 275 6.35 -2.44 25.82
CA ARG A 275 6.57 -2.17 24.38
C ARG A 275 7.59 -1.06 24.18
N ASP A 276 7.40 0.05 24.88
CA ASP A 276 8.26 1.23 24.74
C ASP A 276 9.68 0.95 25.28
N GLU A 277 9.80 0.18 26.36
CA GLU A 277 11.09 -0.34 26.86
C GLU A 277 11.81 -1.17 25.78
N LEU A 278 11.13 -2.13 25.13
CA LEU A 278 11.73 -2.91 24.04
C LEU A 278 12.12 -2.06 22.82
N ARG A 279 11.32 -1.06 22.46
CA ARG A 279 11.64 -0.14 21.36
C ARG A 279 12.90 0.68 21.65
N GLN A 280 13.05 1.19 22.88
CA GLN A 280 14.25 1.89 23.30
C GLN A 280 15.49 0.98 23.27
N GLU A 281 15.35 -0.27 23.69
CA GLU A 281 16.45 -1.24 23.59
C GLU A 281 16.83 -1.54 22.13
N LEU A 282 15.86 -1.67 21.23
CA LEU A 282 16.10 -1.87 19.79
C LEU A 282 16.79 -0.66 19.16
N GLU A 283 16.36 0.55 19.52
CA GLU A 283 16.99 1.78 19.06
C GLU A 283 18.43 1.89 19.58
N ALA A 284 18.67 1.56 20.85
CA ALA A 284 20.02 1.54 21.42
C ALA A 284 20.92 0.52 20.69
N ILE A 285 20.40 -0.66 20.31
CA ILE A 285 21.14 -1.62 19.48
C ILE A 285 21.43 -1.03 18.11
N ALA A 286 20.43 -0.45 17.44
CA ALA A 286 20.58 0.13 16.11
C ALA A 286 21.62 1.27 16.07
N GLN A 287 21.71 2.08 17.13
CA GLN A 287 22.72 3.13 17.28
C GLN A 287 24.16 2.61 17.41
N THR A 288 24.34 1.32 17.74
CA THR A 288 25.68 0.69 17.74
C THR A 288 26.12 0.20 16.37
N TRP A 289 25.21 0.17 15.39
CA TRP A 289 25.54 -0.24 14.04
C TRP A 289 26.34 0.88 13.36
N PRO A 290 27.34 0.53 12.52
CA PRO A 290 28.05 1.52 11.74
C PRO A 290 27.06 2.36 10.94
N ASP A 291 27.28 3.69 10.90
CA ASP A 291 26.53 4.60 10.04
C ASP A 291 26.61 4.06 8.60
N PRO A 292 25.47 3.85 7.90
CA PRO A 292 25.44 3.27 6.56
C PRO A 292 26.03 4.25 5.53
N ALA A 293 27.33 4.51 5.62
CA ALA A 293 28.07 5.30 4.65
C ALA A 293 28.08 4.61 3.26
N ASP A 294 27.97 3.28 3.22
CA ASP A 294 27.98 2.45 2.01
C ASP A 294 26.63 1.80 1.66
N GLY A 295 25.53 2.31 2.22
CA GLY A 295 24.16 2.00 1.78
C GLY A 295 23.40 0.93 2.57
N TYR A 296 22.13 0.79 2.20
CA TYR A 296 21.08 0.02 2.91
C TYR A 296 21.40 -1.47 3.16
N SER A 297 22.39 -2.03 2.47
CA SER A 297 22.74 -3.45 2.52
C SER A 297 23.34 -3.89 3.88
N GLU A 298 24.27 -3.11 4.46
CA GLU A 298 24.86 -3.46 5.77
C GLU A 298 23.84 -3.36 6.90
N TYR A 299 22.95 -2.36 6.83
CA TYR A 299 21.84 -2.22 7.76
C TYR A 299 20.94 -3.47 7.76
N LEU A 300 20.62 -4.03 6.58
CA LEU A 300 19.85 -5.27 6.46
C LEU A 300 20.59 -6.48 7.03
N GLU A 301 21.92 -6.53 7.02
CA GLU A 301 22.67 -7.62 7.64
C GLU A 301 22.55 -7.60 9.16
N HIS A 302 22.58 -6.43 9.78
CA HIS A 302 22.40 -6.32 11.23
C HIS A 302 20.99 -6.72 11.69
N THR A 303 19.97 -6.50 10.86
CA THR A 303 18.63 -7.05 11.12
C THR A 303 18.56 -8.58 11.09
N LYS A 304 19.65 -9.27 10.68
CA LYS A 304 19.76 -10.74 10.75
C LYS A 304 20.21 -11.24 12.13
N ASP A 305 20.66 -10.36 13.03
CA ASP A 305 21.03 -10.73 14.40
C ASP A 305 19.85 -11.42 15.13
N PRO A 306 20.02 -12.66 15.63
CA PRO A 306 18.92 -13.39 16.26
C PRO A 306 18.35 -12.73 17.51
N VAL A 307 19.17 -12.01 18.29
CA VAL A 307 18.75 -11.31 19.51
C VAL A 307 17.94 -10.08 19.14
N TYR A 308 18.41 -9.29 18.16
CA TYR A 308 17.66 -8.16 17.63
C TYR A 308 16.31 -8.62 17.06
N ARG A 309 16.29 -9.67 16.22
CA ARG A 309 15.07 -10.23 15.64
C ARG A 309 14.07 -10.69 16.69
N ALA A 310 14.52 -11.39 17.72
CA ALA A 310 13.65 -11.85 18.80
C ALA A 310 13.02 -10.66 19.56
N LYS A 311 13.82 -9.62 19.85
CA LYS A 311 13.33 -8.39 20.49
C LYS A 311 12.38 -7.60 19.59
N ALA A 312 12.68 -7.49 18.30
CA ALA A 312 11.85 -6.81 17.31
C ALA A 312 10.49 -7.52 17.17
N ALA A 313 10.49 -8.84 16.96
CA ALA A 313 9.26 -9.63 16.91
C ALA A 313 8.44 -9.49 18.20
N ARG A 314 9.10 -9.45 19.36
CA ARG A 314 8.44 -9.21 20.65
C ARG A 314 7.79 -7.84 20.76
N ALA A 315 8.49 -6.78 20.36
CA ALA A 315 7.96 -5.42 20.36
C ALA A 315 6.74 -5.30 19.42
N ILE A 316 6.81 -5.94 18.25
CA ILE A 316 5.72 -5.99 17.26
C ILE A 316 4.53 -6.77 17.80
N PHE A 317 4.74 -7.90 18.48
CA PHE A 317 3.68 -8.65 19.15
C PHE A 317 2.92 -7.80 20.18
N LEU A 318 3.63 -7.02 21.00
CA LEU A 318 2.99 -6.11 21.96
C LEU A 318 2.17 -5.02 21.25
N ASP A 319 2.63 -4.53 20.11
CA ASP A 319 1.91 -3.55 19.29
C ASP A 319 0.62 -4.16 18.69
N ILE A 320 0.70 -5.39 18.15
CA ILE A 320 -0.45 -6.17 17.66
C ILE A 320 -1.51 -6.31 18.76
N VAL A 321 -1.10 -6.77 19.96
CA VAL A 321 -2.03 -7.00 21.08
C VAL A 321 -2.64 -5.69 21.57
N GLN A 322 -1.89 -4.59 21.61
CA GLN A 322 -2.45 -3.28 21.97
C GLN A 322 -3.49 -2.79 20.96
N HIS A 323 -3.22 -2.91 19.65
CA HIS A 323 -4.18 -2.55 18.61
C HIS A 323 -5.43 -3.46 18.66
N ALA A 324 -5.26 -4.75 18.95
CA ALA A 324 -6.37 -5.69 19.11
C ALA A 324 -7.33 -5.34 20.25
N LEU A 325 -6.81 -4.67 21.30
CA LEU A 325 -7.58 -4.20 22.45
C LEU A 325 -8.29 -2.86 22.22
N ASN A 326 -8.13 -2.20 21.06
CA ASN A 326 -8.79 -0.92 20.78
C ASN A 326 -10.33 -1.05 20.89
N THR A 327 -10.95 -0.07 21.56
CA THR A 327 -12.41 0.04 21.71
C THR A 327 -13.13 0.27 20.38
N ASP A 328 -12.49 0.93 19.41
CA ASP A 328 -13.01 0.97 18.04
C ASP A 328 -12.72 -0.36 17.35
N LEU A 329 -13.75 -1.19 17.21
CA LEU A 329 -13.65 -2.50 16.56
C LEU A 329 -13.32 -2.41 15.07
N GLY A 330 -13.75 -1.34 14.38
CA GLY A 330 -13.40 -1.13 12.97
C GLY A 330 -11.91 -0.88 12.82
N GLU A 331 -11.38 0.03 13.61
CA GLU A 331 -9.95 0.32 13.65
C GLU A 331 -9.13 -0.90 14.08
N ALA A 332 -9.55 -1.59 15.15
CA ALA A 332 -8.87 -2.80 15.62
C ALA A 332 -8.83 -3.90 14.54
N ALA A 333 -9.94 -4.16 13.84
CA ALA A 333 -10.01 -5.18 12.80
C ALA A 333 -9.16 -4.84 11.57
N GLN A 334 -8.96 -3.55 11.27
CA GLN A 334 -8.09 -3.11 10.18
C GLN A 334 -6.61 -3.15 10.59
N LEU A 335 -6.25 -2.55 11.72
CA LEU A 335 -4.85 -2.34 12.09
C LEU A 335 -4.18 -3.57 12.70
N THR A 336 -4.92 -4.44 13.40
CA THR A 336 -4.31 -5.63 14.03
C THR A 336 -3.66 -6.56 13.00
N PRO A 337 -4.32 -6.92 11.87
CA PRO A 337 -3.67 -7.68 10.80
C PRO A 337 -2.50 -6.95 10.15
N ASP A 338 -2.62 -5.64 9.90
CA ASP A 338 -1.53 -4.85 9.27
C ASP A 338 -0.22 -4.96 10.05
N ARG A 339 -0.29 -4.89 11.39
CA ARG A 339 0.88 -5.03 12.25
C ARG A 339 1.58 -6.38 12.16
N LEU A 340 0.92 -7.43 11.66
CA LEU A 340 1.57 -8.73 11.40
C LEU A 340 2.68 -8.62 10.37
N ASN A 341 2.66 -7.64 9.47
CA ASN A 341 3.72 -7.42 8.47
C ASN A 341 5.09 -7.13 9.09
N GLY A 342 5.14 -6.75 10.38
CA GLY A 342 6.38 -6.62 11.12
C GLY A 342 6.99 -7.95 11.59
N LEU A 343 6.20 -9.03 11.64
CA LEU A 343 6.68 -10.34 12.07
C LEU A 343 7.35 -11.10 10.91
N PRO A 344 8.27 -12.04 11.20
CA PRO A 344 8.91 -12.89 10.19
C PRO A 344 7.95 -14.02 9.73
N LEU A 345 6.82 -13.64 9.14
CA LEU A 345 5.76 -14.55 8.75
C LEU A 345 6.20 -15.50 7.62
N SER A 346 5.71 -16.74 7.67
CA SER A 346 5.69 -17.66 6.54
C SER A 346 4.92 -17.04 5.36
N ILE A 347 5.20 -17.47 4.12
CA ILE A 347 4.49 -16.97 2.93
C ILE A 347 2.97 -17.17 3.08
N GLU A 348 2.55 -18.31 3.63
CA GLU A 348 1.14 -18.60 3.88
C GLU A 348 0.51 -17.59 4.86
N ASP A 349 1.20 -17.28 5.96
CA ASP A 349 0.69 -16.33 6.96
C ASP A 349 0.76 -14.88 6.48
N GLN A 350 1.69 -14.53 5.59
CA GLN A 350 1.68 -13.23 4.90
C GLN A 350 0.43 -13.07 4.05
N ILE A 351 0.04 -14.11 3.31
CA ILE A 351 -1.19 -14.09 2.50
C ILE A 351 -2.42 -13.98 3.41
N LYS A 352 -2.47 -14.75 4.51
CA LYS A 352 -3.57 -14.65 5.50
C LYS A 352 -3.63 -13.26 6.14
N SER A 353 -2.50 -12.70 6.53
CA SER A 353 -2.41 -11.35 7.10
C SER A 353 -3.02 -10.30 6.16
N ARG A 354 -2.60 -10.30 4.88
CA ARG A 354 -3.13 -9.37 3.87
C ARG A 354 -4.62 -9.56 3.63
N LEU A 355 -5.09 -10.81 3.55
CA LEU A 355 -6.52 -11.09 3.42
C LEU A 355 -7.32 -10.58 4.63
N LEU A 356 -6.84 -10.82 5.85
CA LEU A 356 -7.45 -10.31 7.08
C LEU A 356 -7.49 -8.78 7.11
N TYR A 357 -6.41 -8.11 6.68
CA TYR A 357 -6.37 -6.65 6.54
C TYR A 357 -7.47 -6.16 5.59
N ARG A 358 -7.59 -6.77 4.41
CA ARG A 358 -8.62 -6.39 3.42
C ARG A 358 -10.04 -6.65 3.92
N LEU A 359 -10.25 -7.75 4.64
CA LEU A 359 -11.54 -8.02 5.29
C LEU A 359 -11.86 -6.97 6.36
N GLY A 360 -10.88 -6.59 7.18
CA GLY A 360 -11.02 -5.56 8.21
C GLY A 360 -11.35 -4.19 7.61
N TYR A 361 -10.65 -3.82 6.53
CA TYR A 361 -10.91 -2.63 5.74
C TYR A 361 -12.33 -2.67 5.13
N TYR A 362 -12.70 -3.76 4.47
CA TYR A 362 -14.02 -3.95 3.88
C TYR A 362 -15.13 -3.83 4.92
N MET A 363 -15.01 -4.48 6.07
CA MET A 363 -16.00 -4.40 7.15
C MET A 363 -16.07 -3.01 7.81
N LYS A 364 -15.03 -2.18 7.66
CA LYS A 364 -15.00 -0.81 8.18
C LYS A 364 -15.59 0.18 7.19
N TYR A 365 -15.25 0.07 5.90
CA TYR A 365 -15.56 1.07 4.87
C TYR A 365 -16.59 0.62 3.82
N GLY A 366 -16.98 -0.66 3.81
CA GLY A 366 -17.94 -1.22 2.87
C GLY A 366 -17.40 -1.44 1.45
N ARG A 367 -16.09 -1.48 1.26
CA ARG A 367 -15.45 -1.61 -0.06
C ARG A 367 -14.09 -2.31 0.00
N ASN A 368 -13.62 -2.80 -1.15
CA ASN A 368 -12.36 -3.53 -1.23
C ASN A 368 -11.15 -2.60 -0.96
N ALA A 369 -10.17 -3.11 -0.20
CA ALA A 369 -8.92 -2.41 0.10
C ALA A 369 -7.88 -2.59 -0.99
#